data_AF-A0A2T0UNQ8-F1
#
_entry.id   AF-A0A2T0UNQ8-F1
#
_cell.length_a   1.000
_cell.length_b   1.000
_cell.length_c   1.000
_cell.angle_alpha   90.00
_cell.angle_beta   90.00
_cell.angle_gamma   90.00
#
_symmetry.space_group_name_H-M   'P 1'
#
loop_
_entity.id
_entity.type
_entity.pdbx_description
1 polymer ?
#
loop_
_entity_poly.entity_id
_entity_poly.type
_entity_poly.pdbx_seq_one_letter_code
_entity_poly.pdbx_strand_id
1 'polypeptide(L)'
;MSNEARTQGDDPYVAVQSTPEFQDLRRKFRGFVFPMTAFFLVWYFVYVLLSIFAPGFMGTKVFGNITIGLLFGLGQFVTTFAITFIYARWANREFDPAADALGARLDGDKEH
;
A
#
# COMPACT_ATOMS: atom_id res chain seq x y z
N MET A 1 30.59 -20.92 -29.90
CA MET A 1 31.28 -19.91 -29.08
C MET A 1 30.32 -19.49 -27.99
N SER A 2 30.66 -19.83 -26.75
CA SER A 2 29.84 -19.64 -25.56
C SER A 2 30.07 -18.26 -24.97
N ASN A 3 28.96 -17.58 -24.65
CA ASN A 3 28.75 -16.71 -23.49
C ASN A 3 29.74 -15.56 -23.24
N GLU A 4 29.29 -14.32 -23.45
CA GLU A 4 29.77 -13.15 -22.71
C GLU A 4 28.60 -12.44 -22.02
N ALA A 5 28.55 -12.66 -20.69
CA ALA A 5 28.28 -11.64 -19.71
C ALA A 5 26.89 -10.94 -19.72
N ARG A 6 25.85 -11.69 -19.31
CA ARG A 6 24.79 -11.11 -18.45
C ARG A 6 25.30 -10.96 -17.00
N THR A 7 26.43 -10.28 -16.81
CA THR A 7 26.97 -9.89 -15.50
C THR A 7 26.99 -8.37 -15.50
N GLN A 8 26.18 -7.67 -14.70
CA GLN A 8 26.18 -7.62 -13.22
C GLN A 8 26.55 -6.17 -12.88
N GLY A 9 25.70 -5.46 -12.15
CA GLY A 9 26.16 -4.25 -11.46
C GLY A 9 25.10 -3.22 -11.17
N ASP A 10 24.50 -2.63 -12.20
CA ASP A 10 23.67 -1.45 -12.02
C ASP A 10 22.27 -1.73 -12.52
N ASP A 11 21.43 -2.23 -11.61
CA ASP A 11 20.00 -2.06 -11.77
C ASP A 11 19.76 -0.53 -11.73
N PRO A 12 19.32 0.12 -12.83
CA PRO A 12 19.10 1.57 -12.84
C PRO A 12 18.10 2.01 -11.76
N TYR A 13 17.33 1.07 -11.19
CA TYR A 13 16.52 1.30 -9.99
C TYR A 13 17.33 1.52 -8.70
N VAL A 14 18.52 0.93 -8.57
CA VAL A 14 19.39 1.06 -7.39
C VAL A 14 20.17 2.37 -7.42
N ALA A 15 20.59 2.83 -8.60
CA ALA A 15 21.29 4.12 -8.77
C ALA A 15 20.38 5.34 -8.50
N VAL A 16 19.06 5.18 -8.66
CA VAL A 16 18.06 6.23 -8.34
C VAL A 16 17.60 6.14 -6.87
N GLN A 17 17.64 4.96 -6.24
CA GLN A 17 17.30 4.76 -4.82
C GLN A 17 18.23 5.49 -3.84
N SER A 18 19.46 5.79 -4.25
CA SER A 18 20.48 6.45 -3.41
C SER A 18 20.38 7.98 -3.41
N THR A 19 19.53 8.56 -4.24
CA THR A 19 19.30 10.00 -4.31
C THR A 19 18.50 10.48 -3.07
N PRO A 20 18.82 11.65 -2.48
CA PRO A 20 18.13 12.19 -1.29
C PRO A 20 16.60 12.23 -1.41
N GLU A 21 16.08 12.42 -2.63
CA GLU A 21 14.65 12.43 -2.93
C GLU A 21 13.97 11.06 -2.69
N PHE A 22 14.66 9.94 -2.98
CA PHE A 22 14.13 8.60 -2.74
C PHE A 22 14.06 8.24 -1.25
N GLN A 23 15.00 8.76 -0.45
CA GLN A 23 15.02 8.58 1.01
C GLN A 23 13.87 9.35 1.69
N ASP A 24 13.58 10.57 1.22
CA ASP A 24 12.46 11.37 1.73
C ASP A 24 11.10 10.76 1.35
N LEU A 25 10.99 10.20 0.14
CA LEU A 25 9.87 9.36 -0.26
C LEU A 25 9.68 8.18 0.68
N ARG A 26 10.76 7.44 0.94
CA ARG A 26 10.73 6.26 1.77
C ARG A 26 10.37 6.60 3.22
N ARG A 27 10.76 7.79 3.71
CA ARG A 27 10.43 8.29 5.04
C ARG A 27 8.96 8.70 5.13
N LYS A 28 8.42 9.38 4.11
CA LYS A 28 6.98 9.69 3.99
C LYS A 28 6.14 8.41 3.86
N PHE A 29 6.58 7.47 3.03
CA PHE A 29 5.98 6.15 2.84
C PHE A 29 5.90 5.39 4.16
N ARG A 30 7.03 5.25 4.86
CA ARG A 30 7.05 4.59 6.18
C ARG A 30 6.18 5.32 7.19
N GLY A 31 6.22 6.65 7.21
CA GLY A 31 5.39 7.46 8.12
C GLY A 31 3.89 7.28 7.91
N PHE A 32 3.48 6.84 6.72
CA PHE A 32 2.08 6.61 6.38
C PHE A 32 1.66 5.13 6.50
N VAL A 33 2.50 4.21 6.02
CA VAL A 33 2.21 2.77 6.05
C VAL A 33 2.32 2.20 7.46
N PHE A 34 3.29 2.63 8.28
CA PHE A 34 3.40 2.13 9.67
C PHE A 34 2.14 2.36 10.50
N PRO A 35 1.56 3.58 10.58
CA PRO A 35 0.34 3.79 11.34
C PRO A 35 -0.85 3.04 10.74
N MET A 36 -0.94 2.90 9.41
CA MET A 36 -1.99 2.08 8.78
C MET A 36 -1.87 0.60 9.15
N THR A 37 -0.67 0.03 9.09
CA THR A 37 -0.43 -1.36 9.49
C THR A 37 -0.68 -1.57 10.98
N ALA A 38 -0.25 -0.63 11.83
CA ALA A 38 -0.53 -0.68 13.26
C ALA A 38 -2.05 -0.63 13.52
N PHE A 39 -2.78 0.26 12.86
CA PHE A 39 -4.24 0.33 12.93
C PHE A 39 -4.88 -0.98 12.48
N PHE A 40 -4.44 -1.54 11.34
CA PHE A 40 -4.94 -2.82 10.83
C PHE A 40 -4.71 -3.96 11.82
N LEU A 41 -3.53 -4.05 12.41
CA LEU A 41 -3.21 -5.06 13.42
C LEU A 41 -4.06 -4.91 14.66
N VAL A 42 -4.20 -3.69 15.20
CA VAL A 42 -5.07 -3.41 16.35
C VAL A 42 -6.51 -3.80 16.03
N TRP A 43 -7.02 -3.39 14.87
CA TRP A 43 -8.38 -3.71 14.42
C TRP A 43 -8.61 -5.22 14.25
N TYR A 44 -7.62 -5.93 13.68
CA TYR A 44 -7.65 -7.39 13.57
C TYR A 44 -7.65 -8.07 14.94
N PHE A 45 -6.80 -7.63 15.88
CA PHE A 45 -6.81 -8.18 17.23
C PHE A 45 -8.11 -7.90 17.97
N VAL A 46 -8.70 -6.71 17.82
CA VAL A 46 -10.03 -6.38 18.35
C VAL A 46 -11.05 -7.40 17.84
N TYR A 47 -11.07 -7.68 16.52
CA TYR A 47 -11.95 -8.71 15.95
C TYR A 47 -11.74 -10.09 16.57
N VAL A 48 -10.49 -10.56 16.65
CA VAL A 48 -10.15 -11.88 17.20
C VAL A 48 -10.55 -11.98 18.67
N LEU A 49 -10.22 -10.97 19.47
CA LEU A 49 -10.55 -10.93 20.89
C LEU A 49 -12.07 -10.91 21.11
N LEU A 50 -12.81 -10.08 20.39
CA LEU A 50 -14.27 -10.09 20.48
C LEU A 50 -14.86 -11.44 20.06
N SER A 51 -14.28 -12.11 19.04
CA SER A 51 -14.76 -13.41 18.58
C SER A 51 -14.59 -14.52 19.62
N ILE A 52 -13.54 -14.45 20.44
CA ILE A 52 -13.22 -15.48 21.44
C ILE A 52 -13.91 -15.18 22.77
N PHE A 53 -13.81 -13.93 23.24
CA PHE A 53 -14.29 -13.53 24.57
C PHE A 53 -15.74 -13.09 24.60
N ALA A 54 -16.29 -12.62 23.46
CA ALA A 54 -17.65 -12.10 23.39
C ALA A 54 -18.46 -12.70 22.22
N PRO A 55 -18.57 -14.05 22.11
CA PRO A 55 -19.36 -14.69 21.05
C PRO A 55 -20.84 -14.27 21.08
N GLY A 56 -21.40 -13.99 22.26
CA GLY A 56 -22.76 -13.45 22.40
C GLY A 56 -22.93 -12.05 21.80
N PHE A 57 -21.92 -11.19 21.92
CA PHE A 57 -21.91 -9.88 21.29
C PHE A 57 -21.75 -10.02 19.77
N MET A 58 -20.84 -10.86 19.28
CA MET A 58 -20.70 -11.15 17.85
C MET A 58 -21.98 -11.73 17.24
N GLY A 59 -22.74 -12.52 17.99
CA GLY A 59 -24.04 -13.08 17.58
C GLY A 59 -25.20 -12.09 17.67
N THR A 60 -25.01 -10.90 18.24
CA THR A 60 -26.07 -9.91 18.39
C THR A 60 -26.53 -9.42 17.02
N LYS A 61 -27.84 -9.50 16.76
CA LYS A 61 -28.45 -9.06 15.51
C LYS A 61 -28.64 -7.55 15.54
N VAL A 62 -28.12 -6.86 14.51
CA VAL A 62 -28.22 -5.40 14.36
C VAL A 62 -29.43 -5.04 13.50
N PHE A 63 -29.62 -5.76 12.39
CA PHE A 63 -30.76 -5.55 11.51
C PHE A 63 -31.15 -6.87 10.81
N GLY A 64 -32.37 -7.35 11.04
CA GLY A 64 -32.80 -8.65 10.52
C GLY A 64 -31.86 -9.79 10.95
N ASN A 65 -31.24 -10.46 9.99
CA ASN A 65 -30.26 -11.54 10.22
C ASN A 65 -28.79 -11.08 10.16
N ILE A 66 -28.52 -9.77 10.08
CA ILE A 66 -27.16 -9.23 10.10
C ILE A 66 -26.67 -9.19 11.55
N THR A 67 -25.61 -9.93 11.84
CA THR A 67 -24.97 -9.93 13.16
C THR A 67 -23.80 -8.95 13.23
N ILE A 68 -23.45 -8.53 14.44
CA ILE A 68 -22.25 -7.73 14.69
C ILE A 68 -21.02 -8.42 14.13
N GLY A 69 -20.88 -9.74 14.31
CA GLY A 69 -19.76 -10.51 13.77
C GLY A 69 -19.68 -10.47 12.25
N LEU A 70 -20.82 -10.46 11.55
CA LEU A 70 -20.86 -10.29 10.10
C LEU A 70 -20.36 -8.89 9.69
N LEU A 71 -20.77 -7.85 10.42
CA LEU A 71 -20.31 -6.47 10.16
C LEU A 71 -18.81 -6.32 10.39
N PHE A 72 -18.28 -6.86 11.49
CA PHE A 72 -16.84 -6.82 11.75
C PHE A 72 -16.06 -7.62 10.70
N GLY A 73 -16.55 -8.81 10.32
CA GLY A 73 -15.96 -9.62 9.25
C GLY A 73 -15.94 -8.89 7.91
N LEU A 74 -17.05 -8.28 7.51
CA LEU A 74 -17.13 -7.44 6.31
C LEU A 74 -16.22 -6.21 6.42
N GLY A 75 -16.13 -5.62 7.61
CA GLY A 75 -15.21 -4.54 7.93
C GLY A 75 -13.75 -4.91 7.68
N GLN A 76 -13.34 -6.16 7.94
CA GLN A 76 -11.99 -6.63 7.59
C GLN A 76 -11.72 -6.52 6.09
N PHE A 77 -12.66 -6.97 5.25
CA PHE A 77 -12.53 -6.85 3.78
C PHE A 77 -12.46 -5.39 3.34
N VAL A 78 -13.35 -4.54 3.86
CA VAL A 78 -13.37 -3.10 3.55
C VAL A 78 -12.03 -2.46 3.95
N THR A 79 -11.48 -2.83 5.09
CA THR A 79 -10.19 -2.29 5.57
C THR A 79 -9.05 -2.71 4.66
N THR A 80 -9.01 -3.97 4.22
CA THR A 80 -8.02 -4.46 3.24
C THR A 80 -8.12 -3.69 1.93
N PHE A 81 -9.32 -3.51 1.37
CA PHE A 81 -9.49 -2.71 0.16
C PHE A 81 -9.10 -1.26 0.38
N ALA A 82 -9.46 -0.66 1.51
CA ALA A 82 -9.08 0.70 1.85
C ALA A 82 -7.55 0.85 1.88
N ILE A 83 -6.82 -0.08 2.50
CA ILE A 83 -5.35 -0.07 2.53
C ILE A 83 -4.78 -0.15 1.11
N THR A 84 -5.28 -1.08 0.28
CA THR A 84 -4.83 -1.22 -1.11
C THR A 84 -5.13 0.03 -1.94
N PHE A 85 -6.31 0.63 -1.77
CA PHE A 85 -6.71 1.82 -2.53
C PHE A 85 -5.92 3.05 -2.09
N ILE A 86 -5.69 3.18 -0.78
CA ILE A 86 -4.85 4.21 -0.20
C ILE A 86 -3.41 4.06 -0.71
N TYR A 87 -2.89 2.84 -0.76
CA TYR A 87 -1.58 2.56 -1.36
C TYR A 87 -1.53 2.95 -2.84
N ALA A 88 -2.52 2.54 -3.63
CA ALA A 88 -2.58 2.87 -5.06
C ALA A 88 -2.68 4.39 -5.30
N ARG A 89 -3.47 5.10 -4.49
CA ARG A 89 -3.59 6.56 -4.58
C ARG A 89 -2.31 7.27 -4.18
N TRP A 90 -1.61 6.76 -3.16
CA TRP A 90 -0.31 7.30 -2.77
C TRP A 90 0.75 7.03 -3.85
N ALA A 91 0.81 5.81 -4.36
CA ALA A 91 1.70 5.42 -5.45
C ALA A 91 1.48 6.31 -6.68
N ASN A 92 0.23 6.53 -7.11
CA ASN A 92 -0.05 7.44 -8.23
C ASN A 92 0.41 8.89 -7.96
N ARG A 93 0.19 9.44 -6.75
CA ARG A 93 0.70 10.79 -6.41
C ARG A 93 2.22 10.89 -6.46
N GLU A 94 2.92 9.78 -6.23
CA GLU A 94 4.38 9.71 -6.23
C GLU A 94 4.95 9.44 -7.63
N PHE A 95 4.22 8.69 -8.45
CA PHE A 95 4.61 8.40 -9.85
C PHE A 95 4.23 9.52 -10.82
N ASP A 96 3.17 10.30 -10.57
CA ASP A 96 2.76 11.42 -11.42
C ASP A 96 3.89 12.45 -11.66
N PRO A 97 4.69 12.91 -10.67
CA PRO A 97 5.82 13.81 -10.94
C PRO A 97 6.96 13.15 -11.74
N ALA A 98 7.12 11.82 -11.67
CA ALA A 98 8.10 11.10 -12.49
C ALA A 98 7.60 10.90 -13.93
N ALA A 99 6.28 10.72 -14.12
CA ALA A 99 5.64 10.62 -15.43
C ALA A 99 5.64 11.96 -16.17
N ASP A 100 5.35 13.06 -15.48
CA ASP A 100 5.39 14.42 -16.06
C ASP A 100 6.82 14.82 -16.47
N ALA A 101 7.83 14.48 -15.67
CA ALA A 101 9.23 14.73 -16.02
C ALA A 101 9.71 13.90 -17.24
N LEU A 102 9.13 12.71 -17.45
CA LEU A 102 9.46 11.86 -18.59
C LEU A 102 8.74 12.32 -19.87
N GLY A 103 7.50 12.80 -19.75
CA GLY A 103 6.75 13.42 -20.86
C GLY A 103 7.44 14.66 -21.43
N ALA A 104 7.93 15.54 -20.55
CA ALA A 104 8.65 16.75 -20.95
C ALA A 104 9.96 16.45 -21.72
N ARG A 105 10.64 15.33 -21.42
CA ARG A 105 11.86 14.91 -22.14
C ARG A 105 11.56 14.28 -23.50
N LEU A 106 10.42 13.61 -23.65
CA LEU A 106 10.00 12.98 -24.89
C LEU A 106 9.37 13.96 -25.89
N ASP A 107 8.78 15.06 -25.42
CA ASP A 107 8.32 16.14 -26.30
C ASP A 107 9.47 17.05 -26.76
N GLY A 108 10.51 17.24 -25.95
CA GLY A 108 11.71 17.99 -26.36
C GLY A 108 12.56 17.30 -27.44
N ASP A 109 12.48 15.97 -27.56
CA ASP A 109 13.22 15.18 -28.56
C ASP A 109 12.48 15.08 -29.91
N LYS A 110 11.22 15.54 -29.97
CA LYS A 110 10.41 15.56 -31.21
C LYS A 110 10.42 16.91 -31.94
N GLU A 111 10.97 17.96 -31.34
CA GLU A 111 11.10 19.30 -31.94
C GLU A 111 12.49 19.60 -32.54
N HIS A 112 13.35 18.59 -32.71
CA HIS A 112 14.64 18.72 -33.40
C HIS A 112 14.81 17.75 -34.56
#